data_AF-E6MN81-F1
#
_entry.id   AF-E6MN81-F1
#
_cell.length_a   1.000
_cell.length_b   1.000
_cell.length_c   1.000
_cell.angle_alpha   90.00
_cell.angle_beta   90.00
_cell.angle_gamma   90.00
#
_symmetry.space_group_name_H-M   'P 1'
#
loop_
_entity.id
_entity.type
_entity.pdbx_description
1 polymer ?
#
loop_
_entity_poly.entity_id
_entity_poly.type
_entity_poly.pdbx_seq_one_letter_code
_entity_poly.pdbx_strand_id
1 'polypeptide(L)' 'MKLNIQLECNCTKDNITNIFKILNEEMLPFSLTISKMKANRCTCALKCKAKNMKHFMKILYDNCIKDTAKESV' A
#
# COMPACT_ATOMS: atom_id res chain seq x y z
N MET A 1 -15.42 5.57 12.33
CA MET A 1 -14.60 6.61 11.71
C MET A 1 -13.82 6.03 10.53
N LYS A 2 -13.91 6.64 9.34
CA LYS A 2 -13.08 6.27 8.17
C LYS A 2 -11.81 7.12 8.22
N LEU A 3 -10.65 6.49 8.17
CA LEU A 3 -9.36 7.19 8.10
C LEU A 3 -9.03 7.42 6.63
N ASN A 4 -8.48 8.59 6.32
CA ASN A 4 -7.86 8.89 5.04
C ASN A 4 -6.36 9.08 5.31
N ILE A 5 -5.55 8.12 4.93
CA ILE A 5 -4.12 8.09 5.21
C ILE A 5 -3.40 8.33 3.89
N GLN A 6 -2.59 9.38 3.83
CA GLN A 6 -1.68 9.61 2.71
C GLN A 6 -0.29 9.10 3.10
N LEU A 7 0.29 8.27 2.23
CA LEU A 7 1.56 7.60 2.46
C LEU A 7 2.44 7.81 1.23
N GLU A 8 3.70 8.16 1.46
CA GLU A 8 4.74 8.06 0.46
C GLU A 8 5.47 6.73 0.68
N CYS A 9 5.52 5.90 -0.35
CA CYS A 9 6.19 4.61 -0.31
C CYS A 9 7.08 4.43 -1.54
N ASN A 10 8.21 3.77 -1.33
CA ASN A 10 9.08 3.35 -2.41
C ASN A 10 8.58 1.95 -2.83
N CYS A 11 7.86 1.87 -3.95
CA CYS A 11 7.25 0.66 -4.48
C CYS A 11 7.47 0.62 -6.00
N THR A 12 7.80 -0.54 -6.53
CA THR A 12 7.73 -0.77 -7.98
C THR A 12 6.27 -0.85 -8.44
N LYS A 13 6.07 -0.78 -9.76
CA LYS A 13 4.73 -0.96 -10.35
C LYS A 13 4.13 -2.33 -10.03
N ASP A 14 4.95 -3.38 -9.99
CA ASP A 14 4.53 -4.74 -9.65
C ASP A 14 4.06 -4.84 -8.21
N ASN A 15 4.80 -4.24 -7.26
CA ASN A 15 4.44 -4.22 -5.85
C ASN A 15 3.08 -3.55 -5.62
N ILE A 16 2.86 -2.41 -6.28
CA ILE A 16 1.57 -1.70 -6.25
C ILE A 16 0.45 -2.58 -6.81
N THR A 17 0.68 -3.21 -7.97
CA THR A 17 -0.30 -4.09 -8.61
C THR A 17 -0.69 -5.25 -7.70
N ASN A 18 0.29 -5.84 -7.01
CA ASN A 18 0.05 -6.92 -6.07
C ASN A 18 -0.78 -6.45 -4.85
N ILE A 19 -0.50 -5.25 -4.32
CA ILE A 19 -1.30 -4.66 -3.25
C ILE A 19 -2.76 -4.46 -3.69
N PHE A 20 -2.99 -3.90 -4.88
CA PHE A 20 -4.36 -3.74 -5.40
C PHE A 20 -5.08 -5.07 -5.56
N LYS A 21 -4.38 -6.12 -5.99
CA LYS A 21 -4.94 -7.46 -6.11
C LYS A 21 -5.34 -8.03 -4.74
N ILE A 22 -4.45 -7.97 -3.74
CA ILE A 22 -4.73 -8.41 -2.36
C ILE A 22 -5.97 -7.67 -1.81
N LEU A 23 -6.01 -6.34 -1.96
CA LEU A 23 -7.13 -5.55 -1.45
C LEU A 23 -8.46 -5.83 -2.17
N ASN A 24 -8.44 -6.17 -3.46
CA ASN A 24 -9.64 -6.55 -4.21
C ASN A 24 -10.15 -7.95 -3.84
N GLU A 25 -9.25 -8.86 -3.46
CA GLU A 25 -9.62 -10.21 -3.01
C GLU A 25 -10.12 -10.21 -1.55
N GLU A 26 -9.80 -9.19 -0.77
CA GLU A 26 -10.26 -9.06 0.61
C GLU A 26 -11.71 -8.59 0.73
N MET A 27 -12.48 -9.25 1.60
CA MET A 27 -13.83 -8.83 1.99
C MET A 27 -13.88 -7.53 2.83
N LEU A 28 -12.72 -6.92 3.10
CA LEU A 28 -12.62 -5.71 3.91
C LEU A 28 -12.75 -4.45 3.03
N PRO A 29 -13.48 -3.41 3.48
CA PRO A 29 -13.66 -2.20 2.70
C PRO A 29 -12.39 -1.34 2.76
N PHE A 30 -11.47 -1.60 1.84
CA PHE A 30 -10.32 -0.76 1.54
C PHE A 30 -10.56 -0.02 0.22
N SER A 31 -10.09 1.22 0.15
CA SER A 31 -10.00 1.97 -1.10
C SER A 31 -8.64 2.60 -1.16
N LEU A 32 -7.80 2.10 -2.05
CA LEU A 32 -6.46 2.61 -2.30
C LEU A 32 -6.49 3.43 -3.60
N THR A 33 -5.85 4.60 -3.58
CA THR A 33 -5.74 5.46 -4.76
C THR A 33 -4.30 5.94 -4.89
N ILE A 34 -3.70 5.78 -6.07
CA ILE A 34 -2.37 6.31 -6.35
C ILE A 34 -2.55 7.74 -6.85
N SER A 35 -1.99 8.70 -6.13
CA SER A 35 -2.11 10.12 -6.46
C SER A 35 -0.98 10.59 -7.40
N LYS A 36 0.24 10.08 -7.20
CA LYS A 36 1.42 10.37 -8.03
C LYS A 36 2.35 9.16 -8.05
N MET A 37 2.98 8.88 -9.19
CA MET A 37 4.05 7.89 -9.32
C MET A 37 5.20 8.51 -10.11
N LYS A 38 6.42 8.44 -9.57
CA LYS A 38 7.65 8.90 -10.23
C LYS A 38 8.77 7.89 -9.95
N ALA A 39 9.23 7.21 -11.00
CA ALA A 39 10.12 6.05 -10.86
C ALA A 39 9.54 5.04 -9.85
N ASN A 40 10.29 4.70 -8.80
CA ASN A 40 9.85 3.77 -7.76
C ASN A 40 9.16 4.47 -6.58
N ARG A 41 8.94 5.79 -6.61
CA ARG A 41 8.21 6.49 -5.56
C ARG A 41 6.75 6.65 -5.94
N CYS A 42 5.86 6.23 -5.06
CA CYS A 42 4.43 6.44 -5.20
C CYS A 42 3.85 7.14 -3.96
N THR A 43 2.89 8.02 -4.22
CA THR A 43 2.05 8.61 -3.18
C THR A 43 0.69 7.91 -3.24
N CYS A 44 0.37 7.19 -2.17
CA CYS A 44 -0.87 6.43 -2.05
C CYS A 44 -1.79 7.10 -1.03
N ALA A 45 -3.08 7.18 -1.34
CA ALA A 45 -4.14 7.56 -0.41
C ALA A 45 -4.97 6.31 -0.10
N LEU A 46 -4.99 5.89 1.16
CA LEU A 46 -5.83 4.80 1.64
C LEU A 46 -7.02 5.35 2.42
N LYS A 47 -8.20 4.87 2.06
CA LYS A 47 -9.41 4.98 2.87
C LYS A 47 -9.77 3.63 3.47
N CYS A 48 -9.78 3.53 4.79
CA CYS A 48 -10.18 2.30 5.50
C CYS A 48 -10.86 2.61 6.85
N LYS A 49 -11.48 1.59 7.46
CA LYS A 49 -11.90 1.69 8.87
C LYS A 49 -10.66 1.63 9.77
N ALA A 50 -10.65 2.37 10.88
CA ALA A 50 -9.51 2.41 11.80
C ALA A 50 -9.05 1.01 12.28
N LYS A 51 -9.99 0.11 12.57
CA LYS A 51 -9.69 -1.28 12.97
C LYS A 51 -8.89 -2.08 11.93
N ASN A 52 -8.91 -1.67 10.65
CA ASN A 52 -8.23 -2.35 9.56
C ASN A 52 -6.84 -1.74 9.26
N MET A 53 -6.44 -0.67 9.96
CA MET A 53 -5.20 0.06 9.69
C MET A 53 -3.96 -0.82 9.89
N LYS A 54 -3.91 -1.62 10.97
CA LYS A 54 -2.78 -2.51 11.27
C LYS A 54 -2.60 -3.57 10.17
N HIS A 55 -3.70 -4.08 9.62
CA HIS A 55 -3.69 -5.04 8.52
C HIS A 55 -3.11 -4.43 7.25
N PHE A 56 -3.59 -3.24 6.87
CA PHE A 56 -3.07 -2.55 5.69
C PHE A 56 -1.59 -2.17 5.81
N MET A 57 -1.14 -1.70 6.97
CA MET A 57 0.27 -1.40 7.20
C MET A 57 1.15 -2.65 7.02
N LYS A 58 0.65 -3.83 7.40
CA LYS A 58 1.35 -5.09 7.16
C LYS A 58 1.44 -5.42 5.66
N ILE A 59 0.35 -5.28 4.91
CA ILE A 59 0.34 -5.48 3.45
C ILE A 59 1.35 -4.56 2.77
N LEU A 60 1.37 -3.26 3.14
CA LEU A 60 2.34 -2.30 2.62
C LEU A 60 3.78 -2.69 2.97
N TYR A 61 4.03 -3.11 4.21
CA TYR A 61 5.36 -3.52 4.62
C TYR A 61 5.83 -4.73 3.80
N ASP A 62 5.00 -5.77 3.71
CA ASP A 62 5.36 -7.02 3.04
C ASP A 62 5.56 -6.86 1.53
N ASN A 63 4.85 -5.91 0.89
CA ASN A 63 4.90 -5.74 -0.57
C ASN A 63 5.75 -4.55 -1.04
N CYS A 64 5.94 -3.49 -0.26
CA CYS A 64 6.72 -2.33 -0.67
C CYS A 64 8.03 -2.17 0.11
N ILE A 65 8.04 -2.46 1.41
CA ILE A 65 9.18 -2.11 2.27
C ILE A 65 10.16 -3.29 2.36
N LYS A 66 9.64 -4.51 2.51
CA LYS A 66 10.42 -5.73 2.73
C LYS A 66 11.28 -6.12 1.52
N ASP A 67 10.75 -6.00 0.30
CA ASP A 67 11.52 -6.31 -0.92
C ASP A 67 12.59 -5.26 -1.21
N THR A 68 12.30 -3.98 -0.95
CA THR A 68 13.29 -2.90 -1.09
C THR A 68 14.46 -3.06 -0.11
N ALA A 69 14.24 -3.68 1.05
CA ALA A 69 15.30 -4.00 2.01
C ALA A 69 16.21 -5.16 1.57
N LYS A 70 15.75 -6.03 0.65
CA LYS A 70 16.56 -7.14 0.13
C LYS A 70 17.51 -6.73 -1.01
N GLU A 71 17.22 -5.66 -1.74
CA GLU A 71 18.08 -5.16 -2.82
C GLU A 71 19.28 -4.30 -2.33
N SER A 72 19.52 -4.23 -1.01
CA SER A 72 20.63 -3.45 -0.42
C SER A 72 21.85 -4.29 -0.01
N VAL A 73 22.12 -5.44 -0.66
CA VAL A 73 23.34 -6.26 -0.44
C VAL A 73 24.11 -6.43 -1.73
#